data_AF-A0A3A0G5B7-F1
#
_entry.id   AF-A0A3A0G5B7-F1
#
_cell.length_a   1.000
_cell.length_b   1.000
_cell.length_c   1.000
_cell.angle_alpha   90.00
_cell.angle_beta   90.00
_cell.angle_gamma   90.00
#
_symmetry.space_group_name_H-M   'P 1'
#
loop_
_entity.id
_entity.type
_entity.pdbx_description
1 polymer ?
#
loop_
_entity_poly.entity_id
_entity_poly.type
_entity_poly.pdbx_seq_one_letter_code
_entity_poly.pdbx_strand_id
1 'polypeptide(L)'
;MRDAQFERLISFAKDELNADECKVLLNEAAQDSELEAEICACELMVAAEGALVRTHAQSGRTFEDQVMHKIHLIELGLPQRNRFGMQGWAAQLANVVSSAAEQLVGIVSMPAMVTLGLLLIVSGVVWNRTGISGRNGQMAEVLVPTQNIEAGERIAPELFRKVSLPQGSASEGYIRALDPKVDTYARTLIVADAPLHRDYLVNLPIGHRTTSILIYASALPTEWFVPGTRADITWSGMIEDKPIVALLAGNVQILSVDQSRPISHDIPLQSFSVRVMASEEVILKLKAAQDRGVLGLVLRGDQNPLVGLGDGGQLTLVGLETLTHPRLR
;
A
#
# COMPACT_ATOMS: atom_id res chain seq x y z
N MET A 1 21.07 -23.11 -17.08
CA MET A 1 19.86 -23.95 -17.19
C MET A 1 18.59 -23.10 -17.31
N ARG A 2 18.43 -22.01 -16.53
CA ARG A 2 17.24 -21.13 -16.54
C ARG A 2 16.92 -20.45 -17.88
N ASP A 3 17.92 -19.89 -18.57
CA ASP A 3 17.64 -19.13 -19.81
C ASP A 3 17.23 -20.01 -20.99
N ALA A 4 17.71 -21.26 -21.03
CA ALA A 4 17.41 -22.18 -22.12
C ALA A 4 16.00 -22.80 -22.01
N GLN A 5 15.46 -22.94 -20.80
CA GLN A 5 14.07 -23.38 -20.60
C GLN A 5 13.09 -22.24 -20.86
N PHE A 6 13.45 -21.01 -20.48
CA PHE A 6 12.65 -19.81 -20.74
C PHE A 6 12.57 -19.46 -22.24
N GLU A 7 13.70 -19.47 -22.96
CA GLU A 7 13.71 -19.31 -24.42
C GLU A 7 12.96 -20.44 -25.15
N ARG A 8 13.00 -21.67 -24.61
CA ARG A 8 12.17 -22.77 -25.11
C ARG A 8 10.69 -22.47 -24.94
N LEU A 9 10.24 -22.04 -23.76
CA LEU A 9 8.83 -21.70 -23.48
C LEU A 9 8.32 -20.57 -24.37
N ILE A 10 9.12 -19.53 -24.60
CA ILE A 10 8.77 -18.42 -25.50
C ILE A 10 8.74 -18.87 -26.97
N SER A 11 9.66 -19.74 -27.39
CA SER A 11 9.64 -20.30 -28.74
C SER A 11 8.44 -21.25 -28.94
N PHE A 12 8.06 -22.01 -27.91
CA PHE A 12 6.96 -22.96 -27.93
C PHE A 12 5.59 -22.26 -27.92
N ALA A 13 5.46 -21.14 -27.23
CA ALA A 13 4.22 -20.35 -27.20
C ALA A 13 3.94 -19.58 -28.51
N LYS A 14 4.94 -19.48 -29.40
CA LYS A 14 4.80 -18.85 -30.73
C LYS A 14 4.19 -19.78 -31.78
N ASP A 15 4.35 -21.09 -31.61
CA ASP A 15 3.76 -22.11 -32.47
C ASP A 15 2.54 -22.73 -31.75
N GLU A 16 1.49 -23.06 -32.50
CA GLU A 16 0.16 -23.36 -31.96
C GLU A 16 0.16 -24.47 -30.87
N LEU A 17 -0.03 -24.08 -29.61
CA LEU A 17 -0.14 -25.03 -28.50
C LEU A 17 -1.46 -25.83 -28.56
N ASN A 18 -1.32 -27.15 -28.53
CA ASN A 18 -2.43 -28.08 -28.29
C ASN A 18 -2.87 -28.03 -26.82
N ALA A 19 -4.18 -28.05 -26.55
CA ALA A 19 -4.77 -28.07 -25.22
C ALA A 19 -4.21 -29.15 -24.26
N ASP A 20 -3.75 -30.28 -24.79
CA ASP A 20 -3.14 -31.35 -24.00
C ASP A 20 -1.70 -31.02 -23.55
N GLU A 21 -0.96 -30.20 -24.30
CA GLU A 21 0.40 -29.76 -23.94
C GLU A 21 0.36 -28.67 -22.85
N CYS A 22 -0.62 -27.75 -22.92
CA CYS A 22 -0.86 -26.77 -21.85
C CYS A 22 -1.14 -27.43 -20.49
N LYS A 23 -1.83 -28.58 -20.48
CA LYS A 23 -2.10 -29.32 -19.24
C LYS A 23 -0.85 -29.95 -18.62
N VAL A 24 0.10 -30.38 -19.44
CA VAL A 24 1.38 -30.94 -18.95
C VAL A 24 2.21 -29.84 -18.30
N LEU A 25 2.32 -28.67 -18.95
CA LEU A 25 3.08 -27.54 -18.42
C LEU A 25 2.48 -26.96 -17.13
N LEU A 26 1.15 -26.88 -17.04
CA LEU A 26 0.45 -26.49 -15.80
C LEU A 26 0.72 -27.47 -14.65
N ASN A 27 0.76 -28.77 -14.93
CA ASN A 27 1.03 -29.79 -13.91
C ASN A 27 2.49 -29.82 -13.47
N GLU A 28 3.44 -29.50 -14.36
CA GLU A 28 4.87 -29.35 -14.00
C GLU A 28 5.10 -28.07 -13.19
N ALA A 29 4.49 -26.94 -13.57
CA ALA A 29 4.59 -25.67 -12.83
C ALA A 29 3.93 -25.73 -11.44
N ALA A 30 2.89 -26.56 -11.27
CA ALA A 30 2.23 -26.77 -9.98
C ALA A 30 3.07 -27.59 -8.98
N GLN A 31 4.19 -28.19 -9.41
CA GLN A 31 5.12 -28.90 -8.51
C GLN A 31 6.19 -27.99 -7.92
N ASP A 32 6.46 -26.84 -8.54
CA ASP A 32 7.33 -25.80 -7.99
C ASP A 32 6.48 -24.73 -7.26
N SER A 33 7.16 -23.90 -6.46
CA SER A 33 6.57 -23.09 -5.39
C SER A 33 5.26 -22.35 -5.76
N GLU A 34 4.38 -22.15 -4.76
CA GLU A 34 3.02 -21.59 -4.91
C GLU A 34 2.97 -20.25 -5.66
N LEU A 35 4.05 -19.46 -5.62
CA LEU A 35 4.18 -18.19 -6.33
C LEU A 35 4.46 -18.36 -7.84
N GLU A 36 5.22 -19.39 -8.23
CA GLU A 36 5.51 -19.68 -9.64
C GLU A 36 4.27 -20.26 -10.34
N ALA A 37 3.42 -20.99 -9.62
CA ALA A 37 2.13 -21.45 -10.13
C ALA A 37 1.15 -20.28 -10.41
N GLU A 38 1.10 -19.25 -9.57
CA GLU A 38 0.23 -18.07 -9.78
C GLU A 38 0.69 -17.21 -10.97
N ILE A 39 2.00 -17.00 -11.12
CA ILE A 39 2.57 -16.26 -12.25
C ILE A 39 2.36 -17.04 -13.56
N CYS A 40 2.62 -18.35 -13.54
CA CYS A 40 2.43 -19.20 -14.70
C CYS A 40 0.96 -19.28 -15.12
N ALA A 41 0.01 -19.32 -14.17
CA ALA A 41 -1.43 -19.31 -14.46
C ALA A 41 -1.90 -17.99 -15.10
N CYS A 42 -1.40 -16.84 -14.62
CA CYS A 42 -1.74 -15.54 -15.20
C CYS A 42 -1.20 -15.40 -16.64
N GLU A 43 0.03 -15.84 -16.90
CA GLU A 43 0.64 -15.77 -18.22
C GLU A 43 0.00 -16.76 -19.21
N LEU A 44 -0.41 -17.95 -18.74
CA LEU A 44 -1.16 -18.91 -19.56
C LEU A 44 -2.54 -18.39 -19.94
N MET A 45 -3.21 -17.67 -19.03
CA MET A 45 -4.50 -17.03 -19.34
C MET A 45 -4.37 -15.97 -20.43
N VAL A 46 -3.31 -15.15 -20.38
CA VAL A 46 -3.03 -14.12 -21.41
C VAL A 46 -2.67 -14.78 -22.75
N ALA A 47 -1.87 -15.85 -22.73
CA ALA A 47 -1.53 -16.60 -23.93
C ALA A 47 -2.76 -17.30 -24.55
N ALA A 48 -3.63 -17.88 -23.70
CA ALA A 48 -4.88 -18.49 -24.13
C ALA A 48 -5.85 -17.46 -24.74
N GLU A 49 -5.96 -16.25 -24.18
CA GLU A 49 -6.71 -15.15 -24.80
C GLU A 49 -6.14 -14.78 -26.17
N GLY A 50 -4.82 -14.69 -26.30
CA GLY A 50 -4.15 -14.39 -27.57
C GLY A 50 -4.33 -15.48 -28.65
N ALA A 51 -4.48 -16.74 -28.26
CA ALA A 51 -4.76 -17.87 -29.16
C ALA A 51 -6.25 -17.98 -29.53
N LEU A 52 -7.15 -17.70 -28.57
CA LEU A 52 -8.60 -17.64 -28.79
C LEU A 52 -8.98 -16.51 -29.75
N VAL A 53 -8.39 -15.32 -29.60
CA VAL A 53 -8.64 -14.21 -30.53
C VAL A 53 -8.22 -14.56 -31.97
N ARG A 54 -7.15 -15.34 -32.14
CA ARG A 54 -6.65 -15.77 -33.47
C ARG A 54 -7.49 -16.89 -34.09
N THR A 55 -7.92 -17.88 -33.32
CA THR A 55 -8.83 -18.95 -33.79
C THR A 55 -10.27 -18.44 -34.01
N HIS A 56 -10.67 -17.34 -33.35
CA HIS A 56 -11.98 -16.71 -33.54
C HIS A 56 -12.08 -15.85 -34.79
N ALA A 57 -10.98 -15.24 -35.24
CA ALA A 57 -10.94 -14.58 -36.55
C ALA A 57 -11.25 -15.55 -37.71
N GLN A 58 -11.15 -16.87 -37.49
CA GLN A 58 -11.34 -17.90 -38.51
C GLN A 58 -12.66 -18.69 -38.39
N SER A 59 -13.40 -18.66 -37.28
CA SER A 59 -14.45 -19.66 -36.99
C SER A 59 -15.91 -19.20 -37.07
N GLY A 60 -16.20 -17.91 -37.29
CA GLY A 60 -17.56 -17.44 -37.65
C GLY A 60 -18.69 -17.74 -36.65
N ARG A 61 -18.39 -17.96 -35.36
CA ARG A 61 -19.42 -18.27 -34.33
C ARG A 61 -20.16 -17.02 -33.83
N THR A 62 -21.41 -17.22 -33.41
CA THR A 62 -22.30 -16.15 -32.91
C THR A 62 -21.91 -15.67 -31.51
N PHE A 63 -22.26 -14.42 -31.16
CA PHE A 63 -21.92 -13.78 -29.89
C PHE A 63 -22.54 -14.46 -28.66
N GLU A 64 -23.72 -15.07 -28.78
CA GLU A 64 -24.35 -15.84 -27.70
C GLU A 64 -23.53 -17.08 -27.32
N ASP A 65 -22.96 -17.79 -28.31
CA ASP A 65 -22.07 -18.92 -28.04
C ASP A 65 -20.77 -18.46 -27.36
N GLN A 66 -20.31 -17.23 -27.63
CA GLN A 66 -19.09 -16.65 -27.04
C GLN A 66 -19.29 -16.33 -25.54
N VAL A 67 -20.45 -15.78 -25.18
CA VAL A 67 -20.77 -15.44 -23.78
C VAL A 67 -21.02 -16.70 -22.95
N MET A 68 -21.77 -17.66 -23.50
CA MET A 68 -22.06 -18.91 -22.80
C MET A 68 -20.83 -19.78 -22.61
N HIS A 69 -19.89 -19.79 -23.56
CA HIS A 69 -18.62 -20.50 -23.41
C HIS A 69 -17.70 -19.85 -22.37
N LYS A 70 -17.63 -18.51 -22.32
CA LYS A 70 -16.85 -17.78 -21.29
C LYS A 70 -17.40 -18.00 -19.88
N ILE A 71 -18.71 -17.97 -19.69
CA ILE A 71 -19.34 -18.24 -18.39
C ILE A 71 -19.05 -19.68 -17.94
N HIS A 72 -19.13 -20.64 -18.85
CA HIS A 72 -18.88 -22.05 -18.54
C HIS A 72 -17.41 -22.34 -18.18
N LEU A 73 -16.45 -21.66 -18.81
CA LEU A 73 -15.02 -21.78 -18.47
C LEU A 73 -14.69 -21.16 -17.11
N ILE A 74 -15.36 -20.07 -16.73
CA ILE A 74 -15.22 -19.45 -15.40
C ILE A 74 -15.81 -20.37 -14.31
N GLU A 75 -16.91 -21.06 -14.60
CA GLU A 75 -17.53 -22.04 -13.69
C GLU A 75 -16.67 -23.31 -13.51
N LEU A 76 -15.99 -23.77 -14.56
CA LEU A 76 -15.17 -24.99 -14.52
C LEU A 76 -13.77 -24.78 -13.89
N GLY A 77 -13.32 -23.53 -13.72
CA GLY A 77 -11.95 -23.20 -13.31
C GLY A 77 -11.75 -22.72 -11.87
N LEU A 78 -12.80 -22.58 -11.04
CA LEU A 78 -12.66 -21.98 -9.71
C LEU A 78 -12.71 -23.02 -8.58
N PRO A 79 -11.62 -23.21 -7.80
CA PRO A 79 -11.71 -23.90 -6.52
C PRO A 79 -12.53 -23.05 -5.54
N GLN A 80 -13.59 -23.65 -5.01
CA GLN A 80 -14.41 -23.09 -3.94
C GLN A 80 -13.55 -22.76 -2.70
N ARG A 81 -13.29 -21.47 -2.40
CA ARG A 81 -13.17 -20.92 -1.01
C ARG A 81 -12.89 -19.40 -0.93
N ASN A 82 -13.86 -18.68 -0.35
CA ASN A 82 -13.76 -17.59 0.64
C ASN A 82 -12.49 -16.70 0.73
N ARG A 83 -12.13 -15.89 -0.29
CA ARG A 83 -11.14 -14.82 -0.08
C ARG A 83 -11.46 -13.43 -0.60
N PHE A 84 -12.48 -13.26 -1.45
CA PHE A 84 -12.92 -11.93 -1.86
C PHE A 84 -14.29 -11.63 -1.23
N GLY A 85 -14.34 -10.63 -0.34
CA GLY A 85 -15.61 -10.03 0.05
C GLY A 85 -16.35 -9.50 -1.18
N MET A 86 -17.68 -9.39 -1.13
CA MET A 86 -18.53 -8.99 -2.27
C MET A 86 -18.05 -7.70 -2.98
N GLN A 87 -17.36 -6.79 -2.27
CA GLN A 87 -16.80 -5.56 -2.85
C GLN A 87 -15.62 -5.81 -3.79
N GLY A 88 -14.75 -6.79 -3.51
CA GLY A 88 -13.65 -7.16 -4.40
C GLY A 88 -14.16 -7.83 -5.68
N TRP A 89 -15.23 -8.63 -5.55
CA TRP A 89 -15.90 -9.26 -6.68
C TRP A 89 -16.57 -8.23 -7.61
N ALA A 90 -17.21 -7.21 -7.04
CA ALA A 90 -17.81 -6.12 -7.81
C ALA A 90 -16.78 -5.26 -8.56
N ALA A 91 -15.62 -4.98 -7.96
CA ALA A 91 -14.55 -4.21 -8.59
C ALA A 91 -13.89 -4.99 -9.75
N GLN A 92 -13.67 -6.30 -9.60
CA GLN A 92 -13.17 -7.14 -10.68
C GLN A 92 -14.14 -7.23 -11.85
N LEU A 93 -15.45 -7.43 -11.57
CA LEU A 93 -16.47 -7.42 -12.61
C LEU A 93 -16.55 -6.07 -13.34
N ALA A 94 -16.45 -4.95 -12.63
CA ALA A 94 -16.46 -3.62 -13.23
C ALA A 94 -15.27 -3.41 -14.18
N ASN A 95 -14.07 -3.86 -13.79
CA ASN A 95 -12.87 -3.75 -14.63
C ASN A 95 -12.94 -4.63 -15.88
N VAL A 96 -13.46 -5.86 -15.76
CA VAL A 96 -13.66 -6.76 -16.90
C VAL A 96 -14.69 -6.19 -17.87
N VAL A 97 -15.79 -5.64 -17.37
CA VAL A 97 -16.83 -5.00 -18.20
C VAL A 97 -16.30 -3.73 -18.87
N SER A 98 -15.52 -2.91 -18.17
CA SER A 98 -14.91 -1.69 -18.72
C SER A 98 -13.91 -2.00 -19.83
N SER A 99 -13.04 -2.98 -19.62
CA SER A 99 -12.07 -3.45 -20.62
C SER A 99 -12.77 -4.01 -21.87
N ALA A 100 -13.83 -4.81 -21.67
CA ALA A 100 -14.64 -5.33 -22.78
C ALA A 100 -15.37 -4.21 -23.54
N ALA A 101 -15.85 -3.18 -22.84
CA ALA A 101 -16.53 -2.03 -23.45
C ALA A 101 -15.59 -1.20 -24.34
N GLU A 102 -14.35 -0.97 -23.92
CA GLU A 102 -13.35 -0.21 -24.70
C GLU A 102 -12.96 -0.93 -26.00
N GLN A 103 -12.88 -2.26 -25.98
CA GLN A 103 -12.56 -3.04 -27.18
C GLN A 103 -13.72 -3.10 -28.19
N LEU A 104 -14.96 -2.85 -27.76
CA LEU A 104 -16.16 -2.95 -28.59
C LEU A 104 -16.52 -1.64 -29.33
N VAL A 105 -15.88 -0.52 -29.03
CA VAL A 105 -16.19 0.79 -29.67
C VAL A 105 -15.92 0.80 -31.18
N GLY A 106 -15.15 -0.17 -31.72
CA GLY A 106 -14.80 -0.21 -33.14
C GLY A 106 -15.71 -1.02 -34.08
N ILE A 107 -16.60 -1.89 -33.58
CA ILE A 107 -17.21 -2.95 -34.43
C ILE A 107 -18.75 -3.04 -34.32
N VAL A 108 -19.39 -2.33 -33.39
CA VAL A 108 -20.77 -2.66 -33.03
C VAL A 108 -21.82 -1.90 -33.86
N SER A 109 -22.65 -2.64 -34.60
CA SER A 109 -23.84 -2.10 -35.25
C SER A 109 -24.93 -1.75 -34.22
N MET A 110 -25.73 -0.71 -34.50
CA MET A 110 -26.76 -0.16 -33.60
C MET A 110 -27.66 -1.15 -32.82
N PRO A 111 -28.08 -2.33 -33.33
CA PRO A 111 -28.94 -3.22 -32.55
C PRO A 111 -28.30 -3.76 -31.26
N ALA A 112 -26.97 -3.95 -31.20
CA ALA A 112 -26.32 -4.50 -30.01
C ALA A 112 -26.16 -3.49 -28.86
N MET A 113 -26.19 -2.18 -29.13
CA MET A 113 -26.25 -1.16 -28.08
C MET A 113 -27.58 -1.15 -27.33
N VAL A 114 -28.69 -1.50 -28.01
CA VAL A 114 -30.03 -1.51 -27.39
C VAL A 114 -30.17 -2.65 -26.39
N THR A 115 -29.63 -3.83 -26.71
CA THR A 115 -29.63 -5.00 -25.80
C THR A 115 -28.76 -4.76 -24.58
N LEU A 116 -27.59 -4.13 -24.73
CA LEU A 116 -26.71 -3.81 -23.61
C LEU A 116 -27.32 -2.74 -22.69
N GLY A 117 -28.00 -1.73 -23.27
CA GLY A 117 -28.76 -0.74 -22.52
C GLY A 117 -29.91 -1.35 -21.70
N LEU A 118 -30.66 -2.30 -22.29
CA LEU A 118 -31.74 -3.01 -21.58
C LEU A 118 -31.21 -3.90 -20.45
N LEU A 119 -30.08 -4.57 -20.65
CA LEU A 119 -29.46 -5.41 -19.60
C LEU A 119 -28.99 -4.58 -18.40
N LEU A 120 -28.45 -3.38 -18.64
CA LEU A 120 -28.05 -2.44 -17.59
C LEU A 120 -29.25 -1.87 -16.83
N ILE A 121 -30.36 -1.58 -17.52
CA ILE A 121 -31.60 -1.11 -16.87
C ILE A 121 -32.21 -2.19 -15.97
N VAL A 122 -32.25 -3.45 -16.43
CA VAL A 122 -32.76 -4.56 -15.60
C VAL A 122 -31.85 -4.84 -14.40
N SER A 123 -30.53 -4.72 -14.58
CA SER A 123 -29.55 -4.89 -13.48
C SER A 123 -29.66 -3.79 -12.42
N GLY A 124 -29.89 -2.53 -12.84
CA GLY A 124 -30.10 -1.40 -11.93
C GLY A 124 -31.41 -1.49 -11.12
N VAL A 125 -32.46 -2.09 -11.69
CA VAL A 125 -33.76 -2.28 -10.99
C VAL A 125 -33.70 -3.40 -9.96
N VAL A 126 -32.89 -4.44 -10.16
CA VAL A 126 -32.75 -5.55 -9.20
C VAL A 126 -31.94 -5.15 -7.97
N TRP A 127 -30.97 -4.25 -8.10
CA TRP A 127 -30.19 -3.74 -6.94
C TRP A 127 -30.98 -2.85 -5.98
N ASN A 128 -32.05 -2.20 -6.45
CA ASN A 128 -32.81 -1.26 -5.63
C ASN A 128 -33.92 -1.92 -4.78
N ARG A 129 -34.03 -3.27 -4.81
CA ARG A 129 -35.14 -4.01 -4.16
C ARG A 129 -34.72 -4.95 -3.03
N THR A 130 -33.44 -5.01 -2.66
CA THR A 130 -33.01 -5.60 -1.37
C THR A 130 -33.32 -4.59 -0.27
N GLY A 131 -34.54 -4.70 0.27
CA GLY A 131 -35.08 -3.82 1.28
C GLY A 131 -34.17 -3.66 2.50
N ILE A 132 -33.67 -2.44 2.67
CA ILE A 132 -33.30 -1.89 3.98
C ILE A 132 -34.62 -1.61 4.71
N SER A 133 -35.26 -2.68 5.16
CA SER A 133 -36.49 -2.62 5.94
C SER A 133 -36.16 -2.11 7.34
N GLY A 134 -36.36 -0.81 7.54
CA GLY A 134 -37.00 -0.21 8.72
C GLY A 134 -36.73 -0.76 10.12
N ARG A 135 -35.54 -1.29 10.41
CA ARG A 135 -35.09 -1.35 11.80
C ARG A 135 -34.85 0.09 12.23
N ASN A 136 -35.54 0.55 13.28
CA ASN A 136 -35.27 1.80 13.98
C ASN A 136 -33.75 2.01 14.03
N GLY A 137 -33.26 2.81 13.08
CA GLY A 137 -31.88 2.78 12.66
C GLY A 137 -31.08 3.43 13.76
N GLN A 138 -30.37 2.62 14.54
CA GLN A 138 -29.44 3.17 15.51
C GLN A 138 -28.46 4.04 14.73
N MET A 139 -28.40 5.30 15.12
CA MET A 139 -27.45 6.26 14.58
C MET A 139 -26.20 6.22 15.46
N ALA A 140 -25.03 6.22 14.85
CA ALA A 140 -23.75 6.31 15.53
C ALA A 140 -23.11 7.66 15.22
N GLU A 141 -22.67 8.38 16.25
CA GLU A 141 -21.86 9.58 16.08
C GLU A 141 -20.40 9.17 15.82
N VAL A 142 -19.83 9.66 14.73
CA VAL A 142 -18.42 9.50 14.38
C VAL A 142 -17.73 10.86 14.26
N LEU A 143 -16.43 10.90 14.52
CA LEU A 143 -15.63 12.11 14.34
C LEU A 143 -15.18 12.22 12.88
N VAL A 144 -15.34 13.41 12.32
CA VAL A 144 -14.93 13.77 10.97
C VAL A 144 -14.09 15.05 11.04
N PRO A 145 -12.86 15.07 10.51
CA PRO A 145 -12.00 16.24 10.54
C PRO A 145 -12.58 17.33 9.63
N THR A 146 -12.45 18.57 10.08
CA THR A 146 -12.93 19.77 9.37
C THR A 146 -11.91 20.31 8.37
N GLN A 147 -10.65 19.89 8.48
CA GLN A 147 -9.54 20.23 7.60
C GLN A 147 -8.59 19.04 7.46
N ASN A 148 -7.67 19.09 6.49
CA ASN A 148 -6.61 18.09 6.38
C ASN A 148 -5.68 18.18 7.59
N ILE A 149 -5.27 17.04 8.14
CA ILE A 149 -4.35 16.93 9.28
C ILE A 149 -3.12 16.17 8.79
N GLU A 150 -1.95 16.80 8.90
CA GLU A 150 -0.70 16.25 8.36
C GLU A 150 -0.17 15.10 9.24
N ALA A 151 0.65 14.23 8.65
CA ALA A 151 1.29 13.15 9.38
C ALA A 151 2.15 13.69 10.54
N GLY A 152 2.00 13.09 11.72
CA GLY A 152 2.67 13.50 12.94
C GLY A 152 2.12 14.76 13.60
N GLU A 153 1.02 15.36 13.11
CA GLU A 153 0.34 16.48 13.75
C GLU A 153 -0.45 16.01 15.00
N ARG A 154 -0.56 16.87 16.02
CA ARG A 154 -1.32 16.55 17.25
C ARG A 154 -2.82 16.65 16.98
N ILE A 155 -3.56 15.62 17.36
CA ILE A 155 -5.01 15.55 17.22
C ILE A 155 -5.66 16.39 18.34
N ALA A 156 -6.21 17.54 17.98
CA ALA A 156 -7.01 18.36 18.88
C ALA A 156 -8.52 18.12 18.65
N PRO A 157 -9.35 18.07 19.71
CA PRO A 157 -10.81 17.88 19.56
C PRO A 157 -11.49 18.92 18.67
N GLU A 158 -10.95 20.14 18.64
CA GLU A 158 -11.45 21.28 17.86
C GLU A 158 -11.36 21.05 16.35
N LEU A 159 -10.48 20.15 15.89
CA LEU A 159 -10.33 19.82 14.47
C LEU A 159 -11.48 18.95 13.95
N PHE A 160 -12.36 18.44 14.80
CA PHE A 160 -13.37 17.46 14.44
C PHE A 160 -14.79 17.99 14.65
N ARG A 161 -15.67 17.62 13.71
CA ARG A 161 -17.12 17.69 13.88
C ARG A 161 -17.68 16.29 14.05
N LYS A 162 -18.78 16.19 14.81
CA LYS A 162 -19.52 14.94 14.95
C LYS A 162 -20.50 14.80 13.79
N VAL A 163 -20.49 13.63 13.14
CA VAL A 163 -21.43 13.28 12.08
C VAL A 163 -22.19 12.02 12.49
N SER A 164 -23.51 12.06 12.32
CA SER A 164 -24.38 10.92 12.58
C SER A 164 -24.43 10.02 11.35
N LEU A 165 -23.94 8.79 11.47
CA LEU A 165 -24.02 7.76 10.44
C LEU A 165 -24.98 6.64 10.87
N PRO A 166 -25.69 6.00 9.92
CA PRO A 166 -26.39 4.76 10.21
C PRO A 166 -25.40 3.73 10.78
N GLN A 167 -25.78 2.98 11.82
CA GLN A 167 -24.89 2.00 12.46
C GLN A 167 -24.33 0.96 11.49
N GLY A 168 -25.08 0.59 10.44
CA GLY A 168 -24.60 -0.32 9.39
C GLY A 168 -23.50 0.25 8.50
N SER A 169 -23.33 1.58 8.46
CA SER A 169 -22.27 2.28 7.73
C SER A 169 -21.09 2.68 8.64
N ALA A 170 -21.27 2.64 9.96
CA ALA A 170 -20.22 2.97 10.91
C ALA A 170 -19.35 1.74 11.18
N SER A 171 -18.16 1.69 10.57
CA SER A 171 -17.15 0.67 10.86
C SER A 171 -16.77 0.67 12.35
N GLU A 172 -16.46 -0.50 12.90
CA GLU A 172 -16.03 -0.66 14.30
C GLU A 172 -14.75 0.14 14.62
N GLY A 173 -13.91 0.39 13.62
CA GLY A 173 -12.70 1.19 13.80
C GLY A 173 -12.90 2.71 13.77
N TYR A 174 -14.12 3.21 13.52
CA TYR A 174 -14.38 4.65 13.57
C TYR A 174 -14.40 5.18 14.99
N ILE A 175 -13.68 6.28 15.19
CA ILE A 175 -13.56 6.92 16.49
C ILE A 175 -14.79 7.79 16.75
N ARG A 176 -15.41 7.55 17.91
CA ARG A 176 -16.62 8.26 18.36
C ARG A 176 -16.31 9.40 19.34
N ALA A 177 -15.21 9.28 20.08
CA ALA A 177 -14.73 10.26 21.03
C ALA A 177 -13.21 10.14 21.19
N LEU A 178 -12.54 11.28 21.40
CA LEU A 178 -11.13 11.35 21.75
C LEU A 178 -11.00 11.41 23.28
N ASP A 179 -10.00 10.72 23.84
CA ASP A 179 -9.67 10.83 25.26
C ASP A 179 -8.82 12.10 25.49
N PRO A 180 -9.32 13.11 26.22
CA PRO A 180 -8.57 14.35 26.45
C PRO A 180 -7.31 14.16 27.30
N LYS A 181 -7.13 12.99 27.94
CA LYS A 181 -5.94 12.68 28.76
C LYS A 181 -4.82 12.03 27.96
N VAL A 182 -5.10 11.57 26.74
CA VAL A 182 -4.14 10.88 25.90
C VAL A 182 -3.72 11.80 24.78
N ASP A 183 -2.43 12.08 24.72
CA ASP A 183 -1.86 12.82 23.60
C ASP A 183 -1.83 11.91 22.37
N THR A 184 -2.71 12.20 21.41
CA THR A 184 -2.85 11.44 20.17
C THR A 184 -2.34 12.26 18.98
N TYR A 185 -1.68 11.58 18.04
CA TYR A 185 -1.10 12.18 16.83
C TYR A 185 -1.58 11.44 15.59
N ALA A 186 -1.62 12.14 14.46
CA ALA A 186 -1.89 11.56 13.17
C ALA A 186 -0.73 10.65 12.75
N ARG A 187 -1.01 9.39 12.42
CA ARG A 187 -0.04 8.45 11.85
C ARG A 187 0.21 8.75 10.37
N THR A 188 -0.82 9.17 9.64
CA THR A 188 -0.76 9.48 8.20
C THR A 188 -1.54 10.77 7.93
N LEU A 189 -1.50 11.28 6.71
CA LEU A 189 -2.40 12.35 6.27
C LEU A 189 -3.85 11.94 6.48
N ILE A 190 -4.59 12.70 7.28
CA ILE A 190 -6.03 12.51 7.49
C ILE A 190 -6.74 13.56 6.64
N VAL A 191 -7.49 13.09 5.65
CA VAL A 191 -8.22 13.96 4.71
C VAL A 191 -9.46 14.54 5.40
N ALA A 192 -9.73 15.81 5.14
CA ALA A 192 -10.95 16.50 5.56
C ALA A 192 -12.21 15.73 5.15
N ASP A 193 -13.29 15.88 5.91
CA ASP A 193 -14.61 15.33 5.61
C ASP A 193 -14.71 13.79 5.56
N ALA A 194 -13.63 13.06 5.87
CA ALA A 194 -13.61 11.60 5.95
C ALA A 194 -13.76 11.09 7.41
N PRO A 195 -14.54 10.03 7.68
CA PRO A 195 -14.62 9.46 9.04
C PRO A 195 -13.26 9.04 9.60
N LEU A 196 -12.97 9.46 10.83
CA LEU A 196 -11.70 9.18 11.49
C LEU A 196 -11.61 7.70 11.90
N HIS A 197 -10.66 6.98 11.32
CA HIS A 197 -10.36 5.60 11.68
C HIS A 197 -9.24 5.51 12.72
N ARG A 198 -9.33 4.54 13.64
CA ARG A 198 -8.33 4.32 14.70
C ARG A 198 -6.91 4.06 14.18
N ASP A 199 -6.80 3.45 13.00
CA ASP A 199 -5.50 3.10 12.42
C ASP A 199 -4.73 4.33 11.91
N TYR A 200 -5.40 5.48 11.79
CA TYR A 200 -4.78 6.75 11.47
C TYR A 200 -4.19 7.45 12.68
N LEU A 201 -4.32 6.90 13.89
CA LEU A 201 -3.88 7.52 15.12
C LEU A 201 -2.74 6.76 15.79
N VAL A 202 -1.90 7.49 16.51
CA VAL A 202 -0.88 6.95 17.41
C VAL A 202 -0.96 7.68 18.76
N ASN A 203 -1.03 6.92 19.84
CA ASN A 203 -1.09 7.46 21.19
C ASN A 203 0.33 7.53 21.79
N LEU A 204 0.69 8.67 22.37
CA LEU A 204 1.94 8.78 23.11
C LEU A 204 1.77 8.22 24.53
N PRO A 205 2.78 7.47 25.03
CA PRO A 205 2.86 7.15 26.45
C PRO A 205 3.05 8.41 27.29
N ILE A 206 2.57 8.38 28.53
CA ILE A 206 2.77 9.47 29.50
C ILE A 206 4.29 9.74 29.64
N GLY A 207 4.67 11.02 29.62
CA GLY A 207 6.06 11.46 29.74
C GLY A 207 6.88 11.40 28.45
N HIS A 208 6.29 10.96 27.34
CA HIS A 208 6.89 11.08 26.02
C HIS A 208 6.42 12.35 25.33
N ARG A 209 7.31 12.95 24.52
CA ARG A 209 6.98 14.07 23.64
C ARG A 209 7.49 13.78 22.24
N THR A 210 7.01 14.56 21.29
CA THR A 210 7.53 14.53 19.93
C THR A 210 8.60 15.60 19.77
N THR A 211 9.65 15.29 19.00
CA THR A 211 10.63 16.28 18.57
C THR A 211 11.03 15.96 17.13
N SER A 212 11.26 17.00 16.33
CA SER A 212 11.92 16.86 15.04
C SER A 212 13.42 16.89 15.25
N ILE A 213 14.13 15.94 14.65
CA ILE A 213 15.59 15.91 14.57
C ILE A 213 16.01 16.01 13.11
N LEU A 214 17.15 16.65 12.87
CA LEU A 214 17.72 16.73 11.52
C LEU A 214 18.74 15.60 11.36
N ILE A 215 18.56 14.78 10.34
CA ILE A 215 19.46 13.69 9.98
C ILE A 215 19.98 13.93 8.58
N TYR A 216 21.23 13.53 8.35
CA TYR A 216 21.90 13.64 7.07
C TYR A 216 22.14 12.24 6.51
N ALA A 217 21.66 12.00 5.29
CA ALA A 217 21.84 10.73 4.61
C ALA A 217 22.06 10.94 3.11
N SER A 218 22.79 10.03 2.48
CA SER A 218 23.02 10.05 1.03
C SER A 218 21.75 9.69 0.26
N ALA A 219 21.01 8.70 0.75
CA ALA A 219 19.69 8.33 0.28
C ALA A 219 18.89 7.70 1.42
N LEU A 220 17.60 8.04 1.49
CA LEU A 220 16.63 7.29 2.28
C LEU A 220 15.69 6.57 1.32
N PRO A 221 15.54 5.24 1.40
CA PRO A 221 14.40 4.59 0.78
C PRO A 221 13.16 5.05 1.55
N THR A 222 12.39 5.96 0.97
CA THR A 222 11.17 6.56 1.56
C THR A 222 10.20 5.48 2.05
N GLU A 223 10.18 4.32 1.39
CA GLU A 223 9.33 3.17 1.71
C GLU A 223 9.61 2.55 3.08
N TRP A 224 10.79 2.78 3.66
CA TRP A 224 11.17 2.16 4.94
C TRP A 224 10.72 2.99 6.14
N PHE A 225 10.39 4.27 5.90
CA PHE A 225 9.97 5.22 6.92
C PHE A 225 8.46 5.24 7.03
N VAL A 226 7.90 4.11 7.47
CA VAL A 226 6.49 4.05 7.83
C VAL A 226 6.32 4.68 9.22
N PRO A 227 5.36 5.60 9.40
CA PRO A 227 4.97 6.07 10.72
C PRO A 227 4.66 4.91 11.68
N GLY A 228 5.41 4.85 12.77
CA GLY A 228 5.39 3.76 13.74
C GLY A 228 6.63 2.87 13.74
N THR A 229 7.47 2.94 12.70
CA THR A 229 8.75 2.23 12.63
C THR A 229 9.66 2.60 13.81
N ARG A 230 10.41 1.61 14.31
CA ARG A 230 11.37 1.79 15.40
C ARG A 230 12.78 2.02 14.85
N ALA A 231 13.54 2.86 15.55
CA ALA A 231 14.91 3.16 15.17
C ALA A 231 15.80 3.44 16.38
N ASP A 232 17.10 3.32 16.18
CA ASP A 232 18.13 3.79 17.10
C ASP A 232 18.71 5.09 16.57
N ILE A 233 18.87 6.08 17.44
CA ILE A 233 19.52 7.35 17.10
C ILE A 233 20.95 7.30 17.60
N THR A 234 21.88 7.41 16.67
CA THR A 234 23.30 7.53 16.95
C THR A 234 23.75 8.98 16.77
N TRP A 235 24.88 9.31 17.39
CA TRP A 235 25.56 10.58 17.21
C TRP A 235 26.99 10.31 16.79
N SER A 236 27.46 11.10 15.83
CA SER A 236 28.83 11.07 15.35
C SER A 236 29.44 12.47 15.49
N GLY A 237 30.64 12.54 16.05
CA GLY A 237 31.36 13.79 16.24
C GLY A 237 32.82 13.57 16.55
N MET A 238 33.51 14.65 16.96
CA MET A 238 34.93 14.64 17.31
C MET A 238 35.10 15.03 18.77
N ILE A 239 35.89 14.24 19.51
CA ILE A 239 36.35 14.58 20.86
C ILE A 239 37.85 14.38 20.88
N GLU A 240 38.62 15.43 21.21
CA GLU A 240 40.09 15.40 21.19
C GLU A 240 40.67 14.88 19.86
N ASP A 241 40.15 15.39 18.74
CA ASP A 241 40.53 14.98 17.38
C ASP A 241 40.30 13.50 17.04
N LYS A 242 39.60 12.76 17.91
CA LYS A 242 39.20 11.37 17.65
C LYS A 242 37.73 11.31 17.23
N PRO A 243 37.42 10.63 16.12
CA PRO A 243 36.03 10.39 15.74
C PRO A 243 35.38 9.44 16.74
N ILE A 244 34.20 9.81 17.22
CA ILE A 244 33.41 9.02 18.15
C ILE A 244 32.00 8.84 17.60
N VAL A 245 31.50 7.62 17.75
CA VAL A 245 30.10 7.27 17.51
C VAL A 245 29.50 6.82 18.82
N ALA A 246 28.38 7.43 19.22
CA ALA A 246 27.66 7.08 20.44
C ALA A 246 26.19 6.80 20.14
N LEU A 247 25.62 5.77 20.76
CA LEU A 247 24.17 5.56 20.77
C LEU A 247 23.54 6.53 21.77
N LEU A 248 22.64 7.40 21.31
CA LEU A 248 21.95 8.36 22.17
C LEU A 248 20.60 7.84 22.67
N ALA A 249 19.86 7.16 21.79
CA ALA A 249 18.54 6.65 22.08
C ALA A 249 18.29 5.36 21.31
N GLY A 250 17.80 4.33 22.00
CA GLY A 250 17.40 3.07 21.38
C GLY A 250 15.88 2.96 21.25
N ASN A 251 15.42 2.28 20.20
CA ASN A 251 14.02 1.91 20.00
C ASN A 251 13.03 3.10 20.00
N VAL A 252 13.46 4.25 19.50
CA VAL A 252 12.59 5.41 19.32
C VAL A 252 11.59 5.15 18.21
N GLN A 253 10.35 5.64 18.38
CA GLN A 253 9.33 5.50 17.36
C GLN A 253 9.37 6.70 16.42
N ILE A 254 9.50 6.44 15.12
CA ILE A 254 9.40 7.45 14.08
C ILE A 254 7.93 7.74 13.81
N LEU A 255 7.56 9.01 13.78
CA LEU A 255 6.19 9.47 13.54
C LEU A 255 6.02 10.00 12.12
N SER A 256 7.00 10.75 11.63
CA SER A 256 7.02 11.23 10.25
C SER A 256 8.45 11.47 9.81
N VAL A 257 8.65 11.46 8.49
CA VAL A 257 9.91 11.85 7.85
C VAL A 257 9.58 12.83 6.74
N ASP A 258 10.06 14.05 6.91
CA ASP A 258 9.92 15.10 5.92
C ASP A 258 11.29 15.28 5.24
N GLN A 259 11.33 15.07 3.93
CA GLN A 259 12.53 15.34 3.15
C GLN A 259 12.72 16.85 3.07
N SER A 260 13.82 17.35 3.64
CA SER A 260 14.21 18.74 3.45
C SER A 260 15.06 18.89 2.18
N ARG A 261 15.11 20.12 1.66
CA ARG A 261 15.78 20.44 0.40
C ARG A 261 17.26 19.97 0.42
N PRO A 262 17.85 19.63 -0.74
CA PRO A 262 19.27 19.31 -0.84
C PRO A 262 20.12 20.47 -0.31
N ILE A 263 21.15 20.13 0.48
CA ILE A 263 22.01 21.12 1.16
C ILE A 263 22.94 21.81 0.17
N SER A 264 23.38 21.08 -0.85
CA SER A 264 24.19 21.59 -1.96
C SER A 264 24.05 20.66 -3.17
N HIS A 265 24.30 21.17 -4.37
CA HIS A 265 24.35 20.34 -5.59
C HIS A 265 25.62 19.50 -5.67
N ASP A 266 26.70 19.92 -4.98
CA ASP A 266 28.02 19.29 -5.08
C ASP A 266 28.19 18.09 -4.16
N ILE A 267 27.32 17.94 -3.17
CA ILE A 267 27.37 16.86 -2.19
C ILE A 267 26.04 16.11 -2.27
N PRO A 268 26.03 14.81 -2.59
CA PRO A 268 24.81 14.01 -2.65
C PRO A 268 24.31 13.68 -1.24
N LEU A 269 24.24 14.68 -0.37
CA LEU A 269 23.73 14.59 1.00
C LEU A 269 22.44 15.38 1.08
N GLN A 270 21.41 14.67 1.50
CA GLN A 270 20.11 15.23 1.76
C GLN A 270 19.92 15.34 3.26
N SER A 271 19.29 16.42 3.66
CA SER A 271 18.82 16.57 5.04
C SER A 271 17.40 16.03 5.12
N PHE A 272 17.08 15.40 6.24
CA PHE A 272 15.77 14.87 6.53
C PHE A 272 15.35 15.33 7.91
N SER A 273 14.15 15.88 8.03
CA SER A 273 13.52 16.20 9.30
C SER A 273 12.71 14.99 9.74
N VAL A 274 13.23 14.25 10.71
CA VAL A 274 12.56 13.07 11.26
C VAL A 274 11.88 13.45 12.57
N ARG A 275 10.56 13.29 12.64
CA ARG A 275 9.81 13.47 13.88
C ARG A 275 9.81 12.16 14.66
N VAL A 276 10.35 12.18 15.87
CA VAL A 276 10.44 11.01 16.74
C VAL A 276 9.66 11.22 18.04
N MET A 277 9.15 10.12 18.57
CA MET A 277 8.61 10.03 19.92
C MET A 277 9.71 9.57 20.88
N ALA A 278 10.00 10.37 21.90
CA ALA A 278 11.01 10.06 22.90
C ALA A 278 10.66 10.67 24.28
N SER A 279 11.32 10.21 25.34
CA SER A 279 11.20 10.82 26.66
C SER A 279 11.82 12.22 26.68
N GLU A 280 11.40 13.07 27.62
CA GLU A 280 11.93 14.43 27.76
C GLU A 280 13.46 14.47 27.96
N GLU A 281 14.01 13.52 28.73
CA GLU A 281 15.45 13.37 28.92
C GLU A 281 16.18 13.08 27.59
N VAL A 282 15.63 12.17 26.78
CA VAL A 282 16.20 11.84 25.47
C VAL A 282 16.12 13.03 24.53
N ILE A 283 15.02 13.77 24.52
CA ILE A 283 14.88 14.98 23.68
C ILE A 283 15.95 16.02 24.02
N LEU A 284 16.23 16.23 25.31
CA LEU A 284 17.30 17.14 25.74
C LEU A 284 18.67 16.66 25.27
N LYS A 285 18.95 15.35 25.38
CA LYS A 285 20.19 14.73 24.87
C LYS A 285 20.33 14.91 23.35
N LEU A 286 19.26 14.67 22.60
CA LEU A 286 19.25 14.81 21.14
C LEU A 286 19.53 16.24 20.69
N LYS A 287 18.89 17.23 21.34
CA LYS A 287 19.13 18.66 21.06
C LYS A 287 20.59 19.04 21.31
N ALA A 288 21.11 18.72 22.50
CA ALA A 288 22.49 19.04 22.86
C ALA A 288 23.51 18.33 21.95
N ALA A 289 23.19 17.13 21.47
CA ALA A 289 24.05 16.39 20.56
C ALA A 289 24.03 16.95 19.14
N GLN A 290 22.87 17.39 18.66
CA GLN A 290 22.72 18.03 17.34
C GLN A 290 23.49 19.35 17.25
N ASP A 291 23.64 20.08 18.36
CA ASP A 291 24.46 21.30 18.43
C ASP A 291 25.98 21.03 18.31
N ARG A 292 26.43 19.78 18.50
CA ARG A 292 27.85 19.42 18.63
C ARG A 292 28.33 18.37 17.62
N GLY A 293 27.44 17.86 16.78
CA GLY A 293 27.79 16.83 15.82
C GLY A 293 26.58 16.43 14.97
N VAL A 294 26.69 15.26 14.34
CA VAL A 294 25.70 14.78 13.37
C VAL A 294 24.93 13.62 13.96
N LEU A 295 23.61 13.68 13.86
CA LEU A 295 22.74 12.57 14.22
C LEU A 295 22.64 11.59 13.05
N GLY A 296 22.78 10.31 13.37
CA GLY A 296 22.53 9.17 12.50
C GLY A 296 21.30 8.42 12.99
N LEU A 297 20.70 7.66 12.07
CA LEU A 297 19.52 6.86 12.39
C LEU A 297 19.70 5.44 11.86
N VAL A 298 19.40 4.47 12.69
CA VAL A 298 19.53 3.06 12.39
C VAL A 298 18.16 2.41 12.54
N LEU A 299 17.55 2.03 11.42
CA LEU A 299 16.22 1.43 11.43
C LEU A 299 16.27 0.01 12.02
N ARG A 300 15.31 -0.30 12.89
CA ARG A 300 15.10 -1.66 13.39
C ARG A 300 14.07 -2.34 12.48
N GLY A 301 14.52 -3.36 11.75
CA GLY A 301 13.68 -4.12 10.81
C GLY A 301 12.67 -5.06 11.47
N ASP A 302 12.42 -4.94 12.78
CA ASP A 302 11.67 -5.93 13.56
C ASP A 302 10.14 -5.73 13.52
N GLN A 303 9.62 -4.60 13.03
CA GLN A 303 8.19 -4.28 13.10
C GLN A 303 7.55 -3.69 11.85
N ASN A 304 8.05 -3.96 10.63
CA ASN A 304 7.32 -3.58 9.43
C ASN A 304 6.39 -4.73 8.97
N PRO A 305 5.07 -4.69 9.27
CA PRO A 305 4.13 -5.75 8.85
C PRO A 305 3.96 -5.81 7.33
N LEU A 306 4.40 -4.79 6.58
CA LEU A 306 4.35 -4.76 5.12
C LEU A 306 5.55 -5.43 4.46
N VAL A 307 6.64 -5.67 5.20
CA VAL A 307 7.86 -6.29 4.68
C VAL A 307 7.94 -7.71 5.25
N GLY A 308 7.23 -8.64 4.60
CA GLY A 308 7.23 -10.07 4.93
C GLY A 308 8.54 -10.81 4.65
N LEU A 309 9.68 -10.14 4.71
CA LEU A 309 10.99 -10.69 4.34
C LEU A 309 11.90 -10.68 5.57
N GLY A 310 12.05 -11.86 6.16
CA GLY A 310 12.68 -12.13 7.46
C GLY A 310 14.19 -11.94 7.54
N ASP A 311 14.72 -10.79 7.18
CA ASP A 311 16.04 -10.35 7.64
C ASP A 311 15.99 -8.87 7.99
N GLY A 312 16.14 -8.58 9.29
CA GLY A 312 16.21 -7.22 9.82
C GLY A 312 17.46 -6.51 9.31
N GLY A 313 17.38 -5.96 8.11
CA GLY A 313 18.45 -5.16 7.52
C GLY A 313 18.74 -3.94 8.39
N GLN A 314 19.94 -3.90 8.97
CA GLN A 314 20.43 -2.72 9.66
C GLN A 314 20.82 -1.67 8.61
N LEU A 315 19.87 -0.79 8.23
CA LEU A 315 20.23 0.40 7.46
C LEU A 315 20.95 1.35 8.40
N THR A 316 22.28 1.39 8.32
CA THR A 316 23.05 2.37 9.08
C THR A 316 23.17 3.61 8.20
N LEU A 317 22.39 4.66 8.51
CA LEU A 317 22.50 5.94 7.83
C LEU A 317 23.70 6.68 8.42
N VAL A 318 24.87 6.39 7.86
CA VAL A 318 26.15 6.86 8.39
C VAL A 318 26.68 8.01 7.55
N GLY A 319 26.63 9.21 8.12
CA GLY A 319 27.36 10.39 7.65
C GLY A 319 28.80 10.50 8.19
N LEU A 320 29.43 9.41 8.67
CA LEU A 320 30.80 9.47 9.20
C LEU A 320 31.82 9.87 8.14
N GLU A 321 31.60 9.47 6.89
CA GLU A 321 32.46 9.82 5.75
C GLU A 321 32.38 11.33 5.43
N THR A 322 31.36 11.99 5.96
CA THR A 322 31.06 13.41 5.73
C THR A 322 31.78 14.33 6.72
N LEU A 323 32.09 13.84 7.94
CA LEU A 323 32.74 14.65 8.98
C LEU A 323 34.23 14.94 8.69
N THR A 324 34.84 14.25 7.73
CA THR A 324 36.18 14.58 7.21
C THR A 324 36.14 15.75 6.23
N HIS A 325 34.97 16.17 5.73
CA HIS A 325 34.89 17.28 4.79
C HIS A 325 34.91 18.63 5.55
N PRO A 326 35.95 19.47 5.37
CA PRO A 326 36.14 20.69 6.17
C PRO A 326 35.08 21.78 5.96
N ARG A 327 34.16 21.61 5.01
CA ARG A 327 33.11 22.58 4.64
C ARG A 327 31.79 22.39 5.38
N LEU A 328 31.64 21.32 6.16
CA LEU A 328 30.44 21.03 6.96
C LEU A 328 30.69 21.25 8.47
N ARG A 329 31.80 21.93 8.82
CA ARG A 329 32.10 22.44 10.17
C ARG A 329 31.49 23.81 10.39
#